data_AF-A0A9W7SZS7-F1
#
_entry.id   AF-A0A9W7SZS7-F1
#
_cell.length_a   1.000
_cell.length_b   1.000
_cell.length_c   1.000
_cell.angle_alpha   90.00
_cell.angle_beta   90.00
_cell.angle_gamma   90.00
#
_symmetry.space_group_name_H-M   'P 1'
#
loop_
_entity.id
_entity.type
_entity.pdbx_description
1 polymer ?
#
loop_
_entity_poly.entity_id
_entity_poly.type
_entity_poly.pdbx_seq_one_letter_code
_entity_poly.pdbx_strand_id
1 'polypeptide(L)'
;MSNNPPTIEWFGTTTFRLKVNNLTIFLDSWLERPSVLPKYLDIDAVTEADYIVISHAHFDHLPGADRLALKTGAQVLANSEAIRILRDAG
;
A
#
# COMPACT_ATOMS: atom_id res chain seq x y z
N MET A 1 -2.22 24.37 6.81
CA MET A 1 -1.67 23.03 7.08
C MET A 1 -2.73 22.26 7.85
N SER A 2 -3.02 20.99 7.54
CA SER A 2 -4.00 20.21 8.30
C SER A 2 -3.52 20.04 9.74
N ASN A 3 -4.36 20.33 10.73
CA ASN A 3 -4.04 20.20 12.16
C ASN A 3 -4.19 18.77 12.70
N ASN A 4 -4.25 17.76 11.84
CA ASN A 4 -4.41 16.38 12.28
C ASN A 4 -3.05 15.81 12.73
N PRO A 5 -2.98 15.17 13.91
CA PRO A 5 -1.76 14.50 14.34
C PRO A 5 -1.38 13.39 13.36
N PRO A 6 -0.08 13.12 13.15
CA PRO A 6 0.34 12.00 12.31
C PRO A 6 -0.14 10.68 12.90
N THR A 7 -0.58 9.76 12.05
CA THR A 7 -1.03 8.42 12.46
C THR A 7 -0.27 7.34 11.72
N ILE A 8 0.01 6.23 12.41
CA ILE A 8 0.45 4.98 11.80
C ILE A 8 -0.62 3.93 12.09
N GLU A 9 -1.18 3.36 11.04
CA GLU A 9 -2.19 2.31 11.10
C GLU A 9 -1.57 1.01 10.58
N TRP A 10 -1.81 -0.10 11.28
CA TRP A 10 -1.32 -1.43 10.89
C TRP A 10 -2.48 -2.28 10.36
N PHE A 11 -2.29 -2.90 9.20
CA PHE A 11 -3.31 -3.71 8.54
C PHE A 11 -2.92 -5.17 8.40
N GLY A 12 -1.90 -5.64 9.13
CA GLY A 12 -1.45 -7.03 9.11
C GLY A 12 -0.09 -7.20 8.42
N THR A 13 0.72 -8.11 8.97
CA THR A 13 2.06 -8.45 8.48
C THR A 13 2.89 -7.18 8.25
N THR A 14 3.12 -6.83 7.00
CA THR A 14 4.02 -5.76 6.53
C THR A 14 3.28 -4.48 6.15
N THR A 15 1.94 -4.49 6.11
CA THR A 15 1.16 -3.37 5.56
C THR A 15 0.85 -2.32 6.61
N PHE A 16 1.37 -1.11 6.41
CA PHE A 16 1.10 0.06 7.24
C PHE A 16 0.59 1.23 6.40
N ARG A 17 -0.23 2.09 6.99
CA ARG A 17 -0.55 3.41 6.44
C ARG A 17 -0.08 4.52 7.37
N LEU A 18 0.75 5.39 6.83
CA LEU A 18 1.16 6.64 7.47
C LEU A 18 0.27 7.76 6.92
N LYS A 19 -0.44 8.47 7.80
CA LYS A 19 -1.05 9.75 7.48
C LYS A 19 -0.25 10.85 8.17
N VAL A 20 0.29 11.78 7.40
CA VAL A 20 1.08 12.90 7.93
C VAL A 20 0.90 14.11 7.02
N ASN A 21 0.60 15.27 7.62
CA ASN A 21 0.17 16.45 6.87
C ASN A 21 -1.00 16.08 5.93
N ASN A 22 -0.90 16.44 4.65
CA ASN A 22 -1.87 16.07 3.60
C ASN A 22 -1.42 14.84 2.79
N LEU A 23 -0.56 13.97 3.35
CA LEU A 23 -0.06 12.77 2.67
C LEU A 23 -0.64 11.51 3.30
N THR A 24 -1.09 10.60 2.44
CA THR A 24 -1.43 9.22 2.76
C THR A 24 -0.44 8.28 2.07
N ILE A 25 0.38 7.60 2.87
CA ILE A 25 1.46 6.74 2.39
C ILE A 25 1.20 5.32 2.86
N PHE A 26 1.24 4.36 1.96
CA PHE A 26 1.27 2.94 2.31
C PHE A 26 2.72 2.43 2.31
N LEU A 27 3.10 1.71 3.36
CA LEU A 27 4.30 0.87 3.37
C LEU A 27 3.85 -0.57 3.14
N ASP A 28 4.35 -1.17 2.07
CA ASP A 28 3.87 -2.43 1.51
C ASP A 28 2.35 -2.41 1.31
N SER A 29 1.78 -3.50 0.80
CA SER A 29 0.42 -3.43 0.25
C SER A 29 -0.36 -4.73 0.29
N TRP A 30 -0.03 -5.67 1.19
CA TRP A 30 -0.67 -7.00 1.36
C TRP A 30 -2.14 -6.95 1.81
N LEU A 31 -2.93 -6.22 1.05
CA LEU A 31 -4.37 -6.04 1.18
C LEU A 31 -5.10 -7.15 0.41
N GLU A 32 -4.48 -7.70 -0.65
CA GLU A 32 -4.93 -8.89 -1.36
C GLU A 32 -4.28 -10.17 -0.81
N ARG A 33 -4.48 -10.39 0.49
CA ARG A 33 -4.00 -11.57 1.21
C ARG A 33 -4.91 -12.80 1.01
N PRO A 34 -4.43 -14.02 1.28
CA PRO A 34 -5.27 -15.23 1.27
C PRO A 34 -6.52 -15.08 2.14
N SER A 35 -7.67 -15.54 1.63
CA SER A 35 -8.99 -15.37 2.28
C SER A 35 -9.13 -16.05 3.64
N VAL A 36 -8.25 -17.00 3.96
CA VAL A 36 -8.21 -17.70 5.26
C VAL A 36 -7.60 -16.84 6.37
N LEU A 37 -6.91 -15.74 6.04
CA LEU A 37 -6.28 -14.85 7.00
C LEU A 37 -7.17 -13.64 7.32
N PRO A 38 -7.11 -13.10 8.56
CA PRO A 38 -7.86 -11.89 8.91
C PRO A 38 -7.52 -10.71 8.00
N LYS A 39 -8.56 -10.03 7.52
CA LYS A 39 -8.46 -8.79 6.75
C LYS A 39 -8.88 -7.61 7.64
N TYR A 40 -7.96 -6.67 7.85
CA TYR A 40 -8.19 -5.49 8.70
C TYR A 40 -8.55 -4.22 7.90
N LEU A 41 -8.20 -4.20 6.62
CA LEU A 41 -8.56 -3.15 5.67
C LEU A 41 -8.89 -3.81 4.34
N ASP A 42 -10.06 -3.48 3.79
CA ASP A 42 -10.39 -3.85 2.43
C ASP A 42 -9.79 -2.83 1.45
N ILE A 43 -9.14 -3.32 0.40
CA ILE A 43 -8.58 -2.47 -0.66
C ILE A 43 -9.68 -1.62 -1.32
N ASP A 44 -10.90 -2.13 -1.37
CA ASP A 44 -12.04 -1.41 -1.92
C ASP A 44 -12.50 -0.26 -1.00
N ALA A 45 -12.17 -0.30 0.29
CA ALA A 45 -12.41 0.79 1.24
C ALA A 45 -11.35 1.91 1.18
N VAL A 46 -10.23 1.70 0.47
CA VAL A 46 -9.19 2.73 0.33
C VAL A 46 -9.56 3.72 -0.76
N THR A 47 -9.80 4.97 -0.39
CA THR A 47 -10.18 6.05 -1.32
C THR A 47 -9.06 7.04 -1.60
N GLU A 48 -7.97 6.99 -0.83
CA GLU A 48 -6.84 7.91 -0.93
C GLU A 48 -5.52 7.17 -0.65
N ALA A 49 -4.53 7.44 -1.49
CA ALA A 49 -3.12 7.11 -1.30
C ALA A 49 -2.32 7.98 -2.28
N ASP A 50 -1.30 8.66 -1.77
CA ASP A 50 -0.38 9.49 -2.56
C ASP A 50 0.86 8.69 -2.98
N TYR A 51 1.35 7.86 -2.07
CA TYR A 51 2.53 7.01 -2.29
C TYR A 51 2.31 5.60 -1.77
N ILE A 52 2.88 4.63 -2.50
CA ILE A 52 2.99 3.23 -2.08
C ILE A 52 4.48 2.90 -2.09
N VAL A 53 5.05 2.67 -0.92
CA VAL A 53 6.47 2.34 -0.76
C VAL A 53 6.59 0.83 -0.56
N ILE A 54 7.18 0.13 -1.53
CA ILE A 54 7.37 -1.32 -1.45
C ILE A 54 8.81 -1.60 -1.01
N SER A 55 8.96 -2.36 0.07
CA SER A 55 10.26 -2.72 0.64
C SER A 55 11.05 -3.67 -0.27
N HIS A 56 10.49 -4.84 -0.61
CA HIS A 56 11.09 -5.80 -1.54
C HIS A 56 10.06 -6.72 -2.21
N ALA A 57 10.54 -7.50 -3.19
CA ALA A 57 9.77 -8.30 -4.13
C ALA A 57 9.27 -9.66 -3.59
N HIS A 58 8.62 -9.69 -2.43
CA HIS A 58 8.02 -10.92 -1.88
C HIS A 58 6.49 -10.93 -1.90
N PHE A 59 5.92 -12.13 -1.81
CA PHE A 59 4.49 -12.39 -1.92
C PHE A 59 3.65 -11.73 -0.81
N ASP A 60 4.27 -11.34 0.30
CA ASP A 60 3.64 -10.70 1.45
C ASP A 60 3.88 -9.18 1.50
N HIS A 61 4.40 -8.58 0.42
CA HIS A 61 4.64 -7.13 0.34
C HIS A 61 3.92 -6.46 -0.85
N LEU A 62 3.87 -7.12 -2.00
CA LEU A 62 3.32 -6.57 -3.25
C LEU A 62 1.80 -6.69 -3.47
N PRO A 63 1.10 -7.76 -3.07
CA PRO A 63 -0.27 -8.00 -3.55
C PRO A 63 -1.29 -6.94 -3.12
N GLY A 64 -1.72 -6.12 -4.07
CA GLY A 64 -2.63 -4.98 -3.87
C GLY A 64 -2.00 -3.64 -4.27
N ALA A 65 -0.68 -3.54 -4.46
CA ALA A 65 -0.01 -2.30 -4.87
C ALA A 65 -0.49 -1.78 -6.23
N ASP A 66 -0.61 -2.68 -7.20
CA ASP A 66 -1.10 -2.43 -8.55
C ASP A 66 -2.53 -1.87 -8.53
N ARG A 67 -3.47 -2.58 -7.88
CA ARG A 67 -4.86 -2.16 -7.76
C ARG A 67 -4.98 -0.84 -7.00
N LEU A 68 -4.19 -0.65 -5.93
CA LEU A 68 -4.22 0.57 -5.15
C LEU A 68 -3.67 1.77 -5.96
N ALA A 69 -2.54 1.59 -6.66
CA ALA A 69 -1.96 2.62 -7.51
C ALA A 69 -2.92 3.04 -8.63
N LEU A 70 -3.53 2.07 -9.32
CA LEU A 70 -4.51 2.34 -10.38
C LEU A 70 -5.76 3.04 -9.86
N LYS A 71 -6.23 2.67 -8.65
CA LYS A 71 -7.44 3.23 -8.05
C LYS A 71 -7.27 4.66 -7.54
N THR A 72 -6.12 4.98 -6.94
CA THR A 72 -5.92 6.28 -6.28
C THR A 72 -5.03 7.24 -7.07
N GLY A 73 -4.31 6.74 -8.09
CA GLY A 73 -3.26 7.49 -8.77
C GLY A 73 -1.96 7.60 -7.96
N ALA A 74 -1.78 6.78 -6.91
CA ALA A 74 -0.59 6.81 -6.08
C ALA A 74 0.68 6.51 -6.88
N GLN A 75 1.78 7.20 -6.55
CA GLN A 75 3.09 6.86 -7.09
C GLN A 75 3.68 5.68 -6.31
N VAL A 76 4.11 4.64 -7.03
CA VAL A 76 4.83 3.51 -6.45
C VAL A 76 6.33 3.80 -6.38
N LEU A 77 6.91 3.69 -5.18
CA LEU A 77 8.34 3.82 -4.90
C LEU A 77 8.88 2.46 -4.45
N ALA A 78 9.81 1.88 -5.20
CA ALA A 78 10.37 0.57 -4.87
C ALA A 78 11.73 0.34 -5.52
N ASN A 79 12.39 -0.76 -5.18
CA ASN A 79 13.60 -1.21 -5.87
C ASN A 79 13.28 -1.69 -7.30
N SER A 80 14.32 -1.91 -8.12
CA SER A 80 14.15 -2.32 -9.53
C SER A 80 13.41 -3.64 -9.71
N GLU A 81 13.61 -4.60 -8.81
CA GLU A 81 12.96 -5.91 -8.84
C GLU A 81 11.44 -5.79 -8.65
N ALA A 82 11.00 -5.07 -7.60
CA ALA A 82 9.58 -4.86 -7.33
C ALA A 82 8.90 -4.02 -8.42
N ILE A 83 9.57 -2.96 -8.92
CA ILE A 83 9.04 -2.18 -10.05
C ILE A 83 8.89 -3.05 -11.31
N ARG A 84 9.84 -3.94 -11.61
CA ARG A 84 9.73 -4.86 -12.75
C ARG A 84 8.52 -5.77 -12.59
N ILE A 85 8.36 -6.41 -11.44
CA ILE A 85 7.22 -7.31 -11.17
C ILE A 85 5.89 -6.57 -11.30
N LEU A 86 5.78 -5.35 -10.76
CA LEU A 86 4.55 -4.58 -10.87
C LEU A 86 4.23 -4.18 -12.32
N ARG A 87 5.24 -3.81 -13.11
CA ARG A 87 5.04 -3.53 -14.55
C ARG A 87 4.61 -4.76 -15.34
N ASP A 88 5.08 -5.94 -14.97
CA ASP A 88 4.67 -7.19 -15.59
C ASP A 88 3.22 -7.58 -15.21
N ALA A 89 2.71 -7.07 -14.07
CA ALA A 89 1.35 -7.31 -13.60
C ALA A 89 0.29 -6.43 -14.30
N GLY A 90 0.69 -5.25 -14.83
CA GLY A 90 -0.18 -4.32 -15.56
C GLY A 90 -0.21 -2.92 -14.96
#